data_AF-M3XQH1-F1
#
_entry.id   AF-M3XQH1-F1
#
_cell.length_a   1.000
_cell.length_b   1.000
_cell.length_c   1.000
_cell.angle_alpha   90.00
_cell.angle_beta   90.00
_cell.angle_gamma   90.00
#
_symmetry.space_group_name_H-M   'P 1'
#
loop_
_entity.id
_entity.type
_entity.pdbx_description
1 polymer ?
#
loop_
_entity_poly.entity_id
_entity_poly.type
_entity_poly.pdbx_seq_one_letter_code
_entity_poly.pdbx_strand_id
1 'polypeptide(L)'
;FWELEALSLLSQDAQDAIFHTILNMLGNQEALQDLMDELDRNPWDPPDSFGGKILNEMQEDIRDLWIQERFHITYLLEAIMVLSDTQRDLLAQSMKKRILLQQQELVRSILEPNFKYFKDIPFTLKPELLATLQDEDLAITYGLLQECGLNMELNSPSSTWDLEDKQTLSALYGTLSLLQRLTVS
;
A
#
# COMPACT_ATOMS: atom_id res chain seq x y z
N PHE A 1 -1.92 -13.60 7.98
CA PHE A 1 -0.79 -13.25 7.10
C PHE A 1 -0.29 -14.40 6.21
N TRP A 2 -0.93 -15.58 6.23
CA TRP A 2 -0.76 -16.57 5.15
C TRP A 2 -1.64 -16.22 3.93
N GLU A 3 -2.60 -15.31 4.07
CA GLU A 3 -3.52 -14.89 2.99
C GLU A 3 -2.84 -14.13 1.83
N LEU A 4 -1.60 -13.65 1.96
CA LEU A 4 -1.01 -12.71 0.99
C LEU A 4 -0.25 -13.38 -0.19
N GLU A 5 -0.08 -14.71 -0.20
CA GLU A 5 0.69 -15.43 -1.24
C GLU A 5 0.03 -15.42 -2.61
N ALA A 6 -1.27 -15.17 -2.69
CA ALA A 6 -2.00 -15.38 -3.93
C ALA A 6 -1.81 -14.26 -4.98
N LEU A 7 -1.53 -13.02 -4.55
CA LEU A 7 -1.11 -11.96 -5.48
C LEU A 7 0.22 -12.27 -6.19
N SER A 8 1.14 -13.02 -5.53
CA SER A 8 2.38 -13.46 -6.17
C SER A 8 2.22 -14.66 -7.11
N LEU A 9 1.04 -15.29 -7.15
CA LEU A 9 0.73 -16.37 -8.09
C LEU A 9 0.19 -15.85 -9.44
N LEU A 10 -0.13 -14.55 -9.52
CA LEU A 10 -0.52 -13.89 -10.75
C LEU A 10 0.59 -13.93 -11.81
N SER A 11 0.20 -13.92 -13.09
CA SER A 11 1.15 -13.67 -14.18
C SER A 11 1.77 -12.27 -14.04
N GLN A 12 3.00 -12.12 -14.54
CA GLN A 12 3.72 -10.83 -14.53
C GLN A 12 2.91 -9.71 -15.20
N ASP A 13 2.34 -9.98 -16.38
CA ASP A 13 1.52 -9.00 -17.10
C ASP A 13 0.30 -8.54 -16.27
N ALA A 14 -0.31 -9.45 -15.50
CA ALA A 14 -1.42 -9.12 -14.62
C ALA A 14 -0.97 -8.31 -13.40
N GLN A 15 0.17 -8.65 -12.78
CA GLN A 15 0.74 -7.88 -11.67
C GLN A 15 1.09 -6.45 -12.11
N ASP A 16 1.73 -6.30 -13.27
CA ASP A 16 2.09 -5.01 -13.86
C ASP A 16 0.84 -4.18 -14.20
N ALA A 17 -0.19 -4.80 -14.78
CA ALA A 17 -1.45 -4.13 -15.08
C ALA A 17 -2.14 -3.61 -13.81
N ILE A 18 -2.19 -4.42 -12.75
CA ILE A 18 -2.76 -4.02 -11.45
C ILE A 18 -1.92 -2.91 -10.83
N PHE A 19 -0.59 -3.04 -10.84
CA PHE A 19 0.33 -2.02 -10.33
C PHE A 19 0.11 -0.67 -11.01
N HIS A 20 0.06 -0.64 -12.34
CA HIS A 20 -0.16 0.58 -13.10
C HIS A 20 -1.57 1.16 -12.91
N THR A 21 -2.59 0.32 -12.80
CA THR A 21 -3.95 0.75 -12.52
C THR A 21 -4.03 1.45 -11.17
N ILE A 22 -3.51 0.82 -10.11
CA ILE A 22 -3.49 1.42 -8.77
C ILE A 22 -2.68 2.71 -8.76
N LEU A 23 -1.48 2.71 -9.37
CA LEU A 23 -0.63 3.89 -9.45
C LEU A 23 -1.36 5.10 -10.06
N ASN A 24 -2.14 4.87 -11.11
CA ASN A 24 -2.89 5.93 -11.78
C ASN A 24 -4.11 6.41 -10.98
N MET A 25 -4.62 5.57 -10.06
CA MET A 25 -5.78 5.87 -9.23
C MET A 25 -5.43 6.47 -7.86
N LEU A 26 -4.18 6.35 -7.38
CA LEU A 26 -3.80 6.81 -6.04
C LEU A 26 -4.18 8.28 -5.75
N GLY A 27 -4.00 9.18 -6.73
CA GLY A 27 -4.38 10.59 -6.61
C GLY A 27 -5.86 10.89 -6.90
N ASN A 28 -6.68 9.88 -7.19
CA ASN A 28 -8.10 10.03 -7.52
C ASN A 28 -8.97 9.15 -6.61
N GLN A 29 -9.48 9.77 -5.54
CA GLN A 29 -10.34 9.09 -4.58
C GLN A 29 -11.63 8.54 -5.19
N GLU A 30 -12.23 9.27 -6.13
CA GLU A 30 -13.45 8.82 -6.82
C GLU A 30 -13.16 7.54 -7.61
N ALA A 31 -12.04 7.48 -8.34
CA ALA A 31 -11.65 6.28 -9.08
C ALA A 31 -11.34 5.08 -8.17
N LEU A 32 -10.73 5.32 -6.99
CA LEU A 32 -10.50 4.26 -5.99
C LEU A 32 -11.82 3.73 -5.41
N GLN A 33 -12.77 4.63 -5.11
CA GLN A 33 -14.10 4.26 -4.62
C GLN A 33 -14.90 3.52 -5.70
N ASP A 34 -14.87 3.99 -6.96
CA ASP A 34 -15.53 3.32 -8.08
C ASP A 34 -14.98 1.91 -8.27
N LEU A 35 -13.66 1.72 -8.14
CA LEU A 35 -13.04 0.40 -8.19
C LEU A 35 -13.46 -0.47 -7.00
N MET A 36 -13.56 0.08 -5.79
CA MET A 36 -14.08 -0.65 -4.63
C MET A 36 -15.54 -1.08 -4.83
N ASP A 37 -16.39 -0.17 -5.29
CA ASP A 37 -17.81 -0.44 -5.56
C ASP A 37 -17.96 -1.52 -6.64
N GLU A 38 -17.09 -1.49 -7.65
CA GLU A 38 -17.07 -2.51 -8.71
C GLU A 38 -16.55 -3.85 -8.23
N LEU A 39 -15.51 -3.85 -7.37
CA LEU A 39 -15.12 -5.05 -6.67
C LEU A 39 -16.31 -5.56 -5.88
N ASP A 40 -17.02 -4.74 -5.11
CA ASP A 40 -18.15 -5.16 -4.26
C ASP A 40 -19.37 -5.70 -5.01
N ARG A 41 -19.53 -5.41 -6.31
CA ARG A 41 -20.58 -5.98 -7.15
C ARG A 41 -20.44 -7.48 -7.35
N ASN A 42 -21.51 -8.17 -7.67
CA ASN A 42 -21.46 -9.62 -7.86
C ASN A 42 -20.61 -9.90 -9.12
N PRO A 43 -19.58 -10.77 -9.10
CA PRO A 43 -18.78 -11.06 -10.29
C PRO A 43 -19.61 -11.68 -11.43
N TRP A 44 -20.80 -12.18 -11.07
CA TRP A 44 -21.80 -12.74 -11.96
C TRP A 44 -22.87 -11.72 -12.40
N ASP A 45 -22.69 -10.43 -12.10
CA ASP A 45 -23.57 -9.38 -12.58
C ASP A 45 -23.56 -9.33 -14.12
N PRO A 46 -24.65 -8.86 -14.75
CA PRO A 46 -24.80 -8.89 -16.19
C PRO A 46 -23.60 -8.22 -16.90
N PRO A 47 -23.18 -8.74 -18.08
CA PRO A 47 -21.99 -8.26 -18.81
C PRO A 47 -22.03 -6.79 -19.23
N ASP A 48 -23.18 -6.11 -19.06
CA ASP A 48 -23.35 -4.68 -19.34
C ASP A 48 -22.89 -3.77 -18.18
N SER A 49 -22.61 -4.33 -16.99
CA SER A 49 -21.99 -3.61 -15.88
C SER A 49 -20.52 -3.27 -16.19
N PHE A 50 -19.98 -2.25 -15.51
CA PHE A 50 -18.61 -1.80 -15.78
C PHE A 50 -17.57 -2.89 -15.44
N GLY A 51 -17.74 -3.64 -14.36
CA GLY A 51 -16.88 -4.78 -14.00
C GLY A 51 -17.16 -6.02 -14.83
N GLY A 52 -18.39 -6.22 -15.30
CA GLY A 52 -18.71 -7.25 -16.30
C GLY A 52 -17.96 -7.01 -17.62
N LYS A 53 -17.75 -5.74 -18.01
CA LYS A 53 -16.95 -5.35 -19.18
C LYS A 53 -15.45 -5.55 -18.94
N ILE A 54 -14.92 -5.13 -17.80
CA ILE A 54 -13.51 -5.35 -17.45
C ILE A 54 -13.19 -6.85 -17.38
N LEU A 55 -14.05 -7.64 -16.73
CA LEU A 55 -13.90 -9.10 -16.65
C LEU A 55 -14.05 -9.77 -18.03
N ASN A 56 -14.86 -9.21 -18.93
CA ASN A 56 -15.00 -9.70 -20.31
C ASN A 56 -13.82 -9.38 -21.21
N GLU A 57 -13.08 -8.32 -20.92
CA GLU A 57 -11.83 -8.00 -21.61
C GLU A 57 -10.62 -8.77 -21.06
N MET A 58 -10.76 -9.38 -19.88
CA MET A 58 -9.75 -10.26 -19.27
C MET A 58 -9.82 -11.69 -19.83
N GLN A 59 -8.64 -12.33 -19.99
CA GLN A 59 -8.56 -13.76 -20.28
C GLN A 59 -9.22 -14.57 -19.15
N GLU A 60 -9.78 -15.75 -19.46
CA GLU A 60 -10.49 -16.59 -18.47
C GLU A 60 -9.66 -16.87 -17.21
N ASP A 61 -8.36 -17.17 -17.37
CA ASP A 61 -7.45 -17.39 -16.24
C ASP A 61 -7.29 -16.15 -15.34
N ILE A 62 -7.33 -14.94 -15.92
CA ILE A 62 -7.24 -13.66 -15.21
C ILE A 62 -8.56 -13.35 -14.51
N ARG A 63 -9.70 -13.71 -15.12
CA ARG A 63 -11.04 -13.53 -14.57
C ARG A 63 -11.26 -14.39 -13.32
N ASP A 64 -10.91 -15.66 -13.38
CA ASP A 64 -11.03 -16.57 -12.23
C ASP A 64 -10.11 -16.14 -11.07
N LEU A 65 -8.92 -15.61 -11.39
CA LEU A 65 -8.01 -15.00 -10.43
C LEU A 65 -8.58 -13.71 -9.82
N TRP A 66 -9.21 -12.85 -10.62
CA TRP A 66 -9.86 -11.64 -10.11
C TRP A 66 -10.98 -11.98 -9.12
N ILE A 67 -11.74 -13.06 -9.38
CA ILE A 67 -12.77 -13.54 -8.46
C ILE A 67 -12.18 -14.09 -7.16
N GLN A 68 -11.06 -14.82 -7.23
CA GLN A 68 -10.39 -15.38 -6.05
C GLN A 68 -9.68 -14.32 -5.20
N GLU A 69 -9.03 -13.36 -5.86
CA GLU A 69 -8.16 -12.35 -5.23
C GLU A 69 -8.86 -11.04 -4.89
N ARG A 70 -10.11 -10.88 -5.32
CA ARG A 70 -10.95 -9.72 -5.02
C ARG A 70 -10.87 -9.30 -3.55
N PHE A 71 -10.88 -10.25 -2.62
CA PHE A 71 -10.80 -9.94 -1.19
C PHE A 71 -9.49 -9.23 -0.82
N HIS A 72 -8.37 -9.62 -1.42
CA HIS A 72 -7.05 -9.00 -1.18
C HIS A 72 -6.95 -7.62 -1.85
N ILE A 73 -7.53 -7.46 -3.04
CA ILE A 73 -7.58 -6.16 -3.73
C ILE A 73 -8.50 -5.20 -2.98
N THR A 74 -9.67 -5.65 -2.50
CA THR A 74 -10.55 -4.85 -1.64
C THR A 74 -9.83 -4.42 -0.37
N TYR A 75 -9.15 -5.34 0.33
CA TYR A 75 -8.38 -5.00 1.53
C TYR A 75 -7.26 -3.99 1.26
N LEU A 76 -6.59 -4.09 0.10
CA LEU A 76 -5.61 -3.10 -0.35
C LEU A 76 -6.25 -1.71 -0.56
N LEU A 77 -7.39 -1.65 -1.26
CA LEU A 77 -8.07 -0.39 -1.53
C LEU A 77 -8.60 0.24 -0.26
N GLU A 78 -9.18 -0.54 0.65
CA GLU A 78 -9.58 -0.08 1.98
C GLU A 78 -8.40 0.52 2.74
N ALA A 79 -7.24 -0.14 2.73
CA ALA A 79 -6.03 0.35 3.38
C ALA A 79 -5.53 1.66 2.73
N ILE A 80 -5.56 1.76 1.40
CA ILE A 80 -5.19 2.98 0.66
C ILE A 80 -6.16 4.12 0.97
N MET A 81 -7.46 3.84 1.08
CA MET A 81 -8.50 4.84 1.34
C MET A 81 -8.47 5.40 2.76
N VAL A 82 -7.82 4.72 3.71
CA VAL A 82 -7.55 5.25 5.05
C VAL A 82 -6.42 6.29 5.02
N LEU A 83 -5.56 6.30 4.00
CA LEU A 83 -4.45 7.24 3.87
C LEU A 83 -4.91 8.63 3.43
N SER A 84 -4.21 9.67 3.88
CA SER A 84 -4.46 11.06 3.45
C SER A 84 -4.14 11.27 1.96
N ASP A 85 -4.66 12.35 1.36
CA ASP A 85 -4.33 12.75 -0.02
C ASP A 85 -2.80 12.88 -0.19
N THR A 86 -2.14 13.53 0.77
CA THR A 86 -0.69 13.67 0.81
C THR A 86 0.01 12.31 0.83
N GLN A 87 -0.45 11.37 1.67
CA GLN A 87 0.12 10.03 1.73
C GLN A 87 -0.03 9.27 0.42
N ARG A 88 -1.18 9.38 -0.25
CA ARG A 88 -1.43 8.72 -1.53
C ARG A 88 -0.55 9.29 -2.64
N ASP A 89 -0.33 10.61 -2.66
CA ASP A 89 0.60 11.26 -3.60
C ASP A 89 2.05 10.85 -3.35
N LEU A 90 2.48 10.78 -2.09
CA LEU A 90 3.81 10.30 -1.71
C LEU A 90 3.98 8.82 -2.06
N LEU A 91 2.95 8.00 -1.86
CA LEU A 91 2.95 6.59 -2.21
C LEU A 91 3.07 6.38 -3.73
N ALA A 92 2.41 7.22 -4.54
CA ALA A 92 2.56 7.20 -5.99
C ALA A 92 4.00 7.54 -6.41
N GLN A 93 4.66 8.46 -5.70
CA GLN A 93 6.08 8.75 -5.93
C GLN A 93 6.97 7.57 -5.52
N SER A 94 6.70 6.94 -4.37
CA SER A 94 7.40 5.74 -3.92
C SER A 94 7.34 4.60 -4.93
N MET A 95 6.16 4.37 -5.51
CA MET A 95 5.93 3.38 -6.56
C MET A 95 6.78 3.70 -7.81
N LYS A 96 6.75 4.95 -8.29
CA LYS A 96 7.54 5.39 -9.47
C LYS A 96 9.05 5.26 -9.25
N LYS A 97 9.51 5.54 -8.04
CA LYS A 97 10.93 5.48 -7.65
C LYS A 97 11.39 4.07 -7.25
N ARG A 98 10.47 3.11 -7.13
CA ARG A 98 10.74 1.71 -6.75
C ARG A 98 11.43 1.59 -5.39
N ILE A 99 10.95 2.38 -4.41
CA ILE A 99 11.49 2.43 -3.03
C ILE A 99 10.57 1.78 -1.99
N LEU A 100 9.53 1.07 -2.43
CA LEU A 100 8.52 0.46 -1.56
C LEU A 100 9.12 -0.55 -0.57
N LEU A 101 10.10 -1.35 -1.00
CA LEU A 101 10.76 -2.34 -0.15
C LEU A 101 11.50 -1.68 1.02
N GLN A 102 12.31 -0.65 0.72
CA GLN A 102 13.07 0.10 1.72
C GLN A 102 12.13 0.76 2.73
N GLN A 103 11.03 1.35 2.24
CA GLN A 103 10.00 1.94 3.09
C GLN A 103 9.28 0.89 3.94
N GLN A 104 8.95 -0.27 3.37
CA GLN A 104 8.32 -1.39 4.08
C GLN A 104 9.21 -1.88 5.23
N GLU A 105 10.50 -2.07 4.98
CA GLU A 105 11.46 -2.50 6.00
C GLU A 105 11.62 -1.45 7.11
N LEU A 106 11.65 -0.17 6.74
CA LEU A 106 11.70 0.92 7.71
C LEU A 106 10.46 0.93 8.61
N VAL A 107 9.26 0.89 8.04
CA VAL A 107 8.01 0.87 8.81
C VAL A 107 7.91 -0.39 9.68
N ARG A 108 8.32 -1.55 9.17
CA ARG A 108 8.42 -2.80 9.96
C ARG A 108 9.31 -2.61 11.19
N SER A 109 10.47 -1.95 11.01
CA SER A 109 11.43 -1.72 12.09
C SER A 109 10.89 -0.83 13.21
N ILE A 110 9.87 -0.01 12.92
CA ILE A 110 9.13 0.78 13.91
C ILE A 110 8.04 -0.07 14.56
N LEU A 111 7.23 -0.76 13.75
CA LEU A 111 6.08 -1.53 14.23
C LEU A 111 6.49 -2.70 15.13
N GLU A 112 7.37 -3.58 14.68
CA GLU A 112 7.72 -4.82 15.39
C GLU A 112 8.10 -4.63 16.87
N PRO A 113 9.00 -3.71 17.24
CA PRO A 113 9.35 -3.49 18.64
C PRO A 113 8.25 -2.77 19.42
N ASN A 114 7.46 -1.89 18.79
CA ASN A 114 6.55 -0.98 19.48
C ASN A 114 5.09 -1.49 19.57
N PHE A 115 4.67 -2.40 18.70
CA PHE A 115 3.27 -2.78 18.47
C PHE A 115 2.51 -3.24 19.73
N LYS A 116 3.22 -3.87 20.68
CA LYS A 116 2.66 -4.42 21.92
C LYS A 116 2.43 -3.38 23.01
N TYR A 117 2.92 -2.16 22.83
CA TYR A 117 2.87 -1.12 23.85
C TYR A 117 1.71 -0.15 23.58
N PHE A 118 1.05 0.22 24.67
CA PHE A 118 -0.10 1.15 24.69
C PHE A 118 0.28 2.49 25.32
N LYS A 119 1.57 2.83 25.30
CA LYS A 119 2.13 4.03 25.92
C LYS A 119 3.18 4.62 25.01
N ASP A 120 3.48 5.88 25.28
CA ASP A 120 4.50 6.64 24.58
C ASP A 120 5.88 5.99 24.75
N ILE A 121 6.52 5.69 23.62
CA ILE A 121 7.87 5.11 23.62
C ILE A 121 8.75 5.87 22.63
N PRO A 122 9.84 6.51 23.10
CA PRO A 122 10.80 7.10 22.19
C PRO A 122 11.51 6.00 21.41
N PHE A 123 11.67 6.23 20.12
CA PHE A 123 12.46 5.37 19.24
C PHE A 123 13.30 6.22 18.29
N THR A 124 14.23 5.57 17.61
CA THR A 124 15.06 6.21 16.59
C THR A 124 15.18 5.27 15.41
N LEU A 125 15.04 5.82 14.21
CA LEU A 125 15.15 5.05 12.98
C LEU A 125 16.57 4.51 12.84
N LYS A 126 16.67 3.28 12.34
CA LYS A 126 17.95 2.59 12.13
C LYS A 126 18.73 3.31 11.01
N PRO A 127 19.94 3.82 11.27
CA PRO A 127 20.74 4.52 10.25
C PRO A 127 21.00 3.66 9.01
N GLU A 128 21.11 2.35 9.17
CA GLU A 128 21.37 1.41 8.08
C GLU A 128 20.21 1.35 7.09
N LEU A 129 18.95 1.49 7.56
CA LEU A 129 17.77 1.53 6.69
C LEU A 129 17.64 2.88 6.00
N LEU A 130 17.96 3.97 6.70
CA LEU A 130 17.97 5.31 6.13
C LEU A 130 19.02 5.47 5.03
N ALA A 131 20.20 4.87 5.19
CA ALA A 131 21.29 4.92 4.22
C ALA A 131 20.94 4.25 2.87
N THR A 132 19.87 3.44 2.81
CA THR A 132 19.40 2.83 1.57
C THR A 132 18.56 3.77 0.70
N LEU A 133 18.10 4.88 1.26
CA LEU A 133 17.27 5.88 0.60
C LEU A 133 18.13 7.10 0.22
N GLN A 134 18.07 7.53 -1.04
CA GLN A 134 18.74 8.75 -1.50
C GLN A 134 17.93 9.99 -1.07
N ASP A 135 18.52 11.19 -1.10
CA ASP A 135 17.95 12.44 -0.54
C ASP A 135 16.45 12.65 -0.80
N GLU A 136 16.00 12.58 -2.06
CA GLU A 136 14.59 12.76 -2.42
C GLU A 136 13.70 11.61 -1.92
N ASP A 137 14.21 10.38 -1.97
CA ASP A 137 13.51 9.18 -1.51
C ASP A 137 13.34 9.20 0.02
N LEU A 138 14.33 9.77 0.71
CA LEU A 138 14.30 10.03 2.14
C LEU A 138 13.21 11.05 2.47
N ALA A 139 13.14 12.16 1.74
CA ALA A 139 12.09 13.16 1.92
C ALA A 139 10.67 12.58 1.74
N ILE A 140 10.48 11.76 0.69
CA ILE A 140 9.20 11.06 0.46
C ILE A 140 8.86 10.13 1.63
N THR A 141 9.84 9.38 2.10
CA THR A 141 9.68 8.42 3.21
C THR A 141 9.34 9.12 4.52
N TYR A 142 10.02 10.23 4.83
CA TYR A 142 9.70 11.03 6.02
C TYR A 142 8.31 11.64 5.92
N GLY A 143 7.89 12.12 4.74
CA GLY A 143 6.53 12.61 4.54
C GLY A 143 5.47 11.55 4.84
N LEU A 144 5.66 10.31 4.38
CA LEU A 144 4.74 9.20 4.69
C LEU A 144 4.64 8.91 6.19
N LEU A 145 5.78 8.94 6.89
CA LEU A 145 5.84 8.72 8.34
C LEU A 145 5.22 9.88 9.14
N GLN A 146 5.46 11.12 8.73
CA GLN A 146 4.90 12.32 9.34
C GLN A 146 3.37 12.34 9.25
N GLU A 147 2.82 11.96 8.10
CA GLU A 147 1.38 11.83 7.92
C GLU A 147 0.78 10.67 8.74
N CYS A 148 1.61 9.74 9.25
CA CYS A 148 1.16 8.76 10.23
C CYS A 148 1.17 9.28 11.68
N GLY A 149 1.55 10.53 11.92
CA GLY A 149 1.63 11.13 13.26
C GLY A 149 3.05 11.18 13.84
N LEU A 150 4.05 10.62 13.14
CA LEU A 150 5.42 10.59 13.64
C LEU A 150 6.11 11.94 13.44
N ASN A 151 6.32 12.66 14.54
CA ASN A 151 7.07 13.92 14.56
C ASN A 151 8.57 13.66 14.33
N MET A 152 8.98 13.68 13.07
CA MET A 152 10.35 13.44 12.63
C MET A 152 10.86 14.57 11.72
N GLU A 153 12.16 14.85 11.76
CA GLU A 153 12.84 15.76 10.84
C GLU A 153 14.01 15.03 10.18
N LEU A 154 14.42 15.44 8.97
CA LEU A 154 15.55 14.82 8.26
C LEU A 154 16.84 14.79 9.09
N ASN A 155 17.06 15.80 9.95
CA ASN A 155 18.23 15.91 10.81
C ASN A 155 18.03 15.26 12.20
N SER A 156 16.81 14.77 12.48
CA SER A 156 16.41 14.19 13.76
C SER A 156 15.57 12.93 13.51
N PRO A 157 16.21 11.77 13.31
CA PRO A 157 15.52 10.50 13.00
C PRO A 157 14.80 9.88 14.21
N SER A 158 14.60 10.65 15.28
CA SER A 158 13.96 10.22 16.52
C SER A 158 12.50 10.68 16.55
N SER A 159 11.61 9.84 17.04
CA SER A 159 10.22 10.18 17.32
C SER A 159 9.74 9.44 18.56
N THR A 160 8.51 9.74 18.97
CA THR A 160 7.78 9.02 19.99
C THR A 160 6.68 8.23 19.32
N TRP A 161 6.57 6.95 19.66
CA TRP A 161 5.45 6.09 19.29
C TRP A 161 4.23 6.44 20.13
N ASP A 162 3.10 6.78 19.52
CA ASP A 162 1.78 6.88 20.17
C ASP A 162 0.89 5.67 19.78
N LEU A 163 -0.08 5.34 20.64
CA LEU A 163 -1.16 4.42 20.31
C LEU A 163 -2.03 4.93 19.13
N GLU A 164 -2.21 6.24 18.99
CA GLU A 164 -2.96 6.84 17.88
C GLU A 164 -2.27 6.58 16.52
N ASP A 165 -0.92 6.59 16.48
CA ASP A 165 -0.12 6.31 15.27
C ASP A 165 -0.19 4.84 14.83
N LYS A 166 -0.61 3.94 15.73
CA LYS A 166 -0.60 2.49 15.47
C LYS A 166 -1.45 2.13 14.27
N GLN A 167 -2.63 2.73 14.15
CA GLN A 167 -3.58 2.39 13.10
C GLN A 167 -3.07 2.86 11.73
N THR A 168 -2.61 4.11 11.65
CA THR A 168 -2.09 4.72 10.42
C THR A 168 -0.80 4.05 9.97
N LEU A 169 0.16 3.78 10.86
CA LEU A 169 1.38 3.03 10.53
C LEU A 169 1.09 1.59 10.11
N SER A 170 0.10 0.94 10.70
CA SER A 170 -0.30 -0.42 10.28
C SER A 170 -0.94 -0.41 8.90
N ALA A 171 -1.78 0.59 8.59
CA ALA A 171 -2.37 0.77 7.27
C ALA A 171 -1.28 1.07 6.21
N LEU A 172 -0.33 1.95 6.53
CA LEU A 172 0.82 2.22 5.66
C LEU A 172 1.65 0.95 5.43
N TYR A 173 1.98 0.20 6.48
CA TYR A 173 2.73 -1.06 6.36
C TYR A 173 1.99 -2.09 5.51
N GLY A 174 0.68 -2.26 5.72
CA GLY A 174 -0.16 -3.16 4.93
C GLY A 174 -0.15 -2.77 3.45
N THR A 175 -0.35 -1.49 3.17
CA THR A 175 -0.33 -0.92 1.82
C THR A 175 1.02 -1.14 1.13
N LEU A 176 2.13 -0.78 1.79
CA LEU A 176 3.49 -1.00 1.27
C LEU A 176 3.76 -2.49 1.01
N SER A 177 3.30 -3.37 1.91
CA SER A 177 3.50 -4.81 1.78
C SER A 177 2.76 -5.41 0.59
N LEU A 178 1.54 -4.92 0.32
CA LEU A 178 0.71 -5.35 -0.79
C LEU A 178 1.27 -4.81 -2.12
N LEU A 179 1.58 -3.52 -2.18
CA LEU A 179 2.15 -2.90 -3.38
C LEU A 179 3.53 -3.48 -3.72
N GLN A 180 4.37 -3.76 -2.72
CA GLN A 180 5.67 -4.39 -2.95
C GLN A 180 5.50 -5.75 -3.65
N ARG A 181 4.49 -6.55 -3.31
CA ARG A 181 4.25 -7.84 -3.97
C ARG A 181 3.88 -7.70 -5.45
N LEU A 182 3.27 -6.59 -5.84
CA LEU A 182 2.98 -6.27 -7.24
C LEU A 182 4.23 -5.81 -8.02
N THR A 183 5.35 -5.57 -7.33
CA THR A 183 6.63 -5.17 -7.97
C THR A 183 7.67 -6.28 -8.05
N VAL A 184 7.40 -7.45 -7.45
CA VAL A 184 8.34 -8.59 -7.44
C VAL A 184 8.15 -9.41 -8.70
N SER A 185 8.64 -8.88 -9.83
CA SER A 185 9.09 -9.66 -11.00
C SER A 185 10.05 -8.86 -11.85
#